data_AF-A0A0Q0GG22-F1
#
_entry.id   AF-A0A0Q0GG22-F1
#
_cell.length_a   1.000
_cell.length_b   1.000
_cell.length_c   1.000
_cell.angle_alpha   90.00
_cell.angle_beta   90.00
_cell.angle_gamma   90.00
#
_symmetry.space_group_name_H-M   'P 1'
#
loop_
_entity.id
_entity.type
_entity.pdbx_description
1 polymer ?
#
loop_
_entity_poly.entity_id
_entity_poly.type
_entity_poly.pdbx_seq_one_letter_code
_entity_poly.pdbx_strand_id
1 'polypeptide(L)'
;MVIQPYTTAFSSQAVIATAFIIALINSLRKALANKELFSNFVTIAFVCANYLITALLMEYVLAYVSNHSSAASAQNIYLVVTIINLATLYFMYKAHLVFSFVFSKLFFAVVKLFIILSAFHFVIWVKFVVLDLQQEFPQIHYVYSFIVLYISLVLSFIMLFPDVLRTKFGCIVTFSLPRDRNA
;
A
#
# COMPACT_ATOMS: atom_id res chain seq x y z
N MET A 1 -1.28 18.70 3.96
CA MET A 1 0.04 19.17 4.42
C MET A 1 0.85 19.45 3.17
N VAL A 2 1.00 20.74 2.85
CA VAL A 2 1.97 21.24 1.86
C VAL A 2 3.35 20.92 2.41
N ILE A 3 4.32 20.55 1.59
CA ILE A 3 5.72 20.68 2.01
C ILE A 3 6.01 22.19 2.09
N GLN A 4 5.56 22.82 3.18
CA GLN A 4 5.96 24.15 3.58
C GLN A 4 7.35 24.05 4.21
N PRO A 5 8.22 25.09 4.07
CA PRO A 5 9.59 25.05 4.55
C PRO A 5 9.75 25.07 6.09
N TYR A 6 8.67 24.86 6.86
CA TYR A 6 8.65 24.90 8.32
C TYR A 6 7.81 23.78 8.93
N THR A 7 8.06 22.53 8.57
CA THR A 7 7.57 21.39 9.36
C THR A 7 8.73 20.79 10.15
N THR A 8 8.76 21.11 11.45
CA THR A 8 9.71 20.59 12.45
C THR A 8 9.46 19.11 12.80
N ALA A 9 8.62 18.41 12.03
CA ALA A 9 8.20 17.03 12.30
C ALA A 9 8.40 16.16 11.06
N PHE A 10 9.15 15.07 11.22
CA PHE A 10 9.36 14.04 10.22
C PHE A 10 8.01 13.35 9.89
N SER A 11 7.52 13.47 8.66
CA SER A 11 6.23 12.90 8.24
C SER A 11 6.26 11.36 8.26
N SER A 12 5.19 10.72 8.74
CA SER A 12 5.04 9.26 8.73
C SER A 12 5.12 8.68 7.31
N GLN A 13 4.68 9.44 6.31
CA GLN A 13 4.80 9.08 4.89
C GLN A 13 6.27 9.04 4.42
N ALA A 14 7.12 9.92 4.97
CA ALA A 14 8.56 9.92 4.67
C ALA A 14 9.24 8.69 5.27
N VAL A 15 8.90 8.31 6.52
CA VAL A 15 9.40 7.07 7.15
C VAL A 15 9.05 5.85 6.30
N ILE A 16 7.78 5.73 5.90
CA ILE A 16 7.29 4.62 5.07
C ILE A 16 7.98 4.64 3.71
N ALA A 17 8.12 5.79 3.06
CA ALA A 17 8.81 5.92 1.78
C ALA A 17 10.26 5.45 1.85
N THR A 18 11.00 5.88 2.88
CA THR A 18 12.37 5.45 3.12
C THR A 18 12.45 3.93 3.30
N ALA A 19 11.54 3.35 4.08
CA ALA A 19 11.53 1.91 4.29
C ALA A 19 11.20 1.12 3.02
N PHE A 20 10.31 1.63 2.15
CA PHE A 20 10.00 1.06 0.84
C PHE A 20 11.21 1.13 -0.11
N ILE A 21 11.95 2.24 -0.13
CA ILE A 21 13.19 2.38 -0.92
C ILE A 21 14.25 1.39 -0.43
N ILE A 22 14.45 1.28 0.90
CA ILE A 22 15.39 0.33 1.48
C ILE A 22 15.00 -1.10 1.10
N ALA A 23 13.71 -1.46 1.17
CA ALA A 23 13.22 -2.77 0.78
C ALA A 23 13.49 -3.07 -0.70
N LEU A 24 13.26 -2.09 -1.58
CA LEU A 24 13.52 -2.22 -3.02
C LEU A 24 15.01 -2.43 -3.31
N ILE A 25 15.89 -1.61 -2.73
CA ILE A 25 17.34 -1.72 -2.91
C ILE A 25 17.83 -3.08 -2.39
N ASN A 26 17.37 -3.50 -1.20
CA ASN A 26 17.77 -4.77 -0.61
C ASN A 26 17.29 -5.97 -1.45
N SER A 27 16.05 -5.93 -1.93
CA SER A 27 15.51 -7.00 -2.77
C SER A 27 16.22 -7.07 -4.13
N LEU A 28 16.51 -5.93 -4.76
CA LEU A 28 17.30 -5.89 -6.00
C LEU A 28 18.70 -6.50 -5.79
N ARG A 29 19.39 -6.10 -4.71
CA ARG A 29 20.71 -6.66 -4.37
C ARG A 29 20.67 -8.18 -4.15
N LYS A 30 19.65 -8.67 -3.45
CA LYS A 30 19.47 -10.12 -3.20
C LYS A 30 19.11 -10.88 -4.46
N ALA A 31 18.25 -10.32 -5.32
CA ALA A 31 17.87 -10.91 -6.59
C ALA A 31 19.07 -11.03 -7.54
N LEU A 32 19.87 -9.96 -7.68
CA LEU A 32 21.10 -9.97 -8.49
C LEU A 32 22.14 -10.98 -7.96
N ALA A 33 22.21 -11.18 -6.65
CA ALA A 33 23.09 -12.17 -6.02
C ALA A 33 22.50 -13.59 -5.99
N ASN A 34 21.34 -13.84 -6.62
CA ASN A 34 20.59 -15.11 -6.56
C ASN A 34 20.30 -15.61 -5.13
N LYS A 35 20.21 -14.70 -4.16
CA LYS A 35 19.94 -15.01 -2.74
C LYS A 35 18.44 -14.98 -2.40
N GLU A 36 17.60 -14.58 -3.36
CA GLU A 36 16.16 -14.45 -3.19
C GLU A 36 15.43 -14.77 -4.50
N LEU A 37 14.18 -15.24 -4.39
CA LEU A 37 13.29 -15.45 -5.55
C LEU A 37 13.06 -14.12 -6.28
N PHE A 38 13.25 -14.11 -7.60
CA PHE A 38 12.98 -12.94 -8.43
C PHE A 38 11.52 -12.44 -8.30
N SER A 39 10.56 -13.34 -8.05
CA SER A 39 9.17 -12.98 -7.71
C SER A 39 9.05 -12.01 -6.54
N ASN A 40 9.89 -12.12 -5.50
CA ASN A 40 9.84 -11.18 -4.38
C ASN A 40 10.25 -9.77 -4.83
N PHE A 41 11.31 -9.67 -5.64
CA PHE A 41 11.74 -8.39 -6.21
C PHE A 41 10.65 -7.78 -7.08
N VAL A 42 10.04 -8.55 -7.98
CA VAL A 42 8.92 -8.06 -8.82
C VAL A 42 7.78 -7.55 -7.94
N THR A 43 7.38 -8.32 -6.92
CA THR A 43 6.32 -7.90 -5.99
C THR A 43 6.66 -6.57 -5.30
N ILE A 44 7.87 -6.45 -4.74
CA ILE A 44 8.33 -5.25 -4.03
C ILE A 44 8.37 -4.05 -4.98
N ALA A 45 8.88 -4.22 -6.20
CA ALA A 45 8.96 -3.16 -7.20
C ALA A 45 7.58 -2.58 -7.54
N PHE A 46 6.57 -3.43 -7.76
CA PHE A 46 5.20 -2.97 -8.04
C PHE A 46 4.56 -2.26 -6.84
N VAL A 47 4.76 -2.78 -5.62
CA VAL A 47 4.25 -2.15 -4.39
C VAL A 47 4.89 -0.77 -4.18
N CYS A 48 6.21 -0.64 -4.41
CA CYS A 48 6.91 0.62 -4.32
C CYS A 48 6.47 1.63 -5.38
N ALA A 49 6.30 1.21 -6.63
CA ALA A 49 5.80 2.08 -7.70
C ALA A 49 4.39 2.61 -7.37
N ASN A 50 3.49 1.73 -6.91
CA ASN A 50 2.14 2.11 -6.51
C ASN A 50 2.15 3.11 -5.35
N TYR A 51 2.97 2.88 -4.33
CA TYR A 51 3.08 3.80 -3.20
C TYR A 51 3.57 5.19 -3.65
N LEU A 52 4.59 5.27 -4.50
CA LEU A 52 5.09 6.55 -5.00
C LEU A 52 4.03 7.29 -5.81
N ILE A 53 3.35 6.60 -6.73
CA ILE A 53 2.28 7.19 -7.55
C ILE A 53 1.15 7.72 -6.66
N THR A 54 0.66 6.91 -5.73
CA THR A 54 -0.47 7.28 -4.86
C THR A 54 -0.09 8.37 -3.85
N ALA A 55 1.14 8.38 -3.34
CA ALA A 55 1.65 9.43 -2.47
C ALA A 55 1.75 10.78 -3.21
N LEU A 56 2.36 10.80 -4.39
CA LEU A 56 2.45 12.00 -5.22
C LEU A 56 1.07 12.53 -5.61
N LEU A 57 0.15 11.63 -5.97
CA LEU A 57 -1.21 11.99 -6.33
C LEU A 57 -1.97 12.63 -5.15
N MET A 58 -1.84 12.07 -3.94
CA MET A 58 -2.44 12.64 -2.74
C MET A 58 -1.83 14.01 -2.40
N GLU A 59 -0.52 14.18 -2.57
CA GLU A 59 0.14 15.47 -2.36
C GLU A 59 -0.37 16.53 -3.34
N TYR A 60 -0.52 16.16 -4.62
CA TYR A 60 -1.09 17.03 -5.64
C TYR A 60 -2.52 17.45 -5.30
N VAL A 61 -3.37 16.52 -4.85
CA VAL A 61 -4.74 16.83 -4.42
C VAL A 61 -4.78 17.75 -3.21
N LEU A 62 -3.90 17.53 -2.23
CA LEU A 62 -3.82 18.41 -1.06
C LEU A 62 -3.39 19.83 -1.45
N ALA A 63 -2.45 19.98 -2.39
CA ALA A 63 -2.07 21.27 -2.93
C ALA A 63 -3.21 21.93 -3.72
N TYR A 64 -3.97 21.15 -4.49
CA TYR A 64 -5.15 21.64 -5.21
C TYR A 64 -6.22 22.18 -4.24
N VAL A 65 -6.57 21.44 -3.19
CA VAL A 65 -7.55 21.86 -2.17
C VAL A 65 -7.07 23.08 -1.38
N SER A 66 -5.76 23.19 -1.14
CA SER A 66 -5.21 24.38 -0.47
C SER A 66 -5.36 25.65 -1.33
N ASN A 67 -5.39 25.50 -2.66
CA ASN A 67 -5.48 26.61 -3.61
C ASN A 67 -6.91 26.85 -4.14
N HIS A 68 -7.80 25.87 -4.02
CA HIS A 68 -9.19 25.92 -4.47
C HIS A 68 -10.11 25.41 -3.36
N SER A 69 -11.09 26.21 -2.95
CA SER A 69 -12.06 25.90 -1.88
C SER A 69 -13.05 24.75 -2.19
N SER A 70 -12.78 23.93 -3.21
CA SER A 70 -13.62 22.80 -3.64
C SER A 70 -13.15 21.49 -3.00
N ALA A 71 -13.62 21.23 -1.77
CA ALA A 71 -13.36 19.97 -1.07
C ALA A 71 -14.06 18.76 -1.71
N ALA A 72 -15.20 18.99 -2.38
CA ALA A 72 -16.02 17.92 -2.97
C ALA A 72 -15.31 17.20 -4.13
N SER A 73 -14.63 17.95 -5.02
CA SER A 73 -13.88 17.34 -6.13
C SER A 73 -12.72 16.47 -5.64
N ALA A 74 -12.06 16.89 -4.57
CA ALA A 74 -10.91 16.19 -4.00
C ALA A 74 -11.26 14.82 -3.41
N GLN A 75 -12.51 14.58 -3.01
CA GLN A 75 -12.94 13.30 -2.46
C GLN A 75 -12.96 12.17 -3.51
N ASN A 76 -13.05 12.50 -4.80
CA ASN A 76 -12.94 11.51 -5.88
C ASN A 76 -11.57 10.81 -5.93
N ILE A 77 -10.56 11.37 -5.24
CA ILE A 77 -9.25 10.76 -5.17
C ILE A 77 -9.27 9.35 -4.58
N TYR A 78 -10.19 9.08 -3.66
CA TYR A 78 -10.32 7.76 -3.04
C TYR A 78 -10.74 6.70 -4.06
N LEU A 79 -11.58 7.04 -5.03
CA LEU A 79 -11.91 6.14 -6.15
C LEU A 79 -10.71 5.95 -7.07
N VAL A 80 -10.00 7.02 -7.40
CA VAL A 80 -8.80 6.96 -8.24
C VAL A 80 -7.74 6.05 -7.61
N VAL A 81 -7.46 6.21 -6.31
CA VAL A 81 -6.50 5.36 -5.57
C VAL A 81 -6.98 3.89 -5.54
N THR A 82 -8.28 3.65 -5.39
CA THR A 82 -8.85 2.30 -5.50
C THR A 82 -8.53 1.67 -6.85
N ILE A 83 -8.76 2.40 -7.96
CA ILE A 83 -8.48 1.93 -9.31
C ILE A 83 -6.98 1.67 -9.51
N ILE A 84 -6.11 2.58 -9.04
CA ILE A 84 -4.66 2.41 -9.14
C ILE A 84 -4.22 1.14 -8.39
N ASN A 85 -4.72 0.90 -7.18
CA ASN A 85 -4.38 -0.31 -6.43
C ASN A 85 -4.81 -1.60 -7.16
N LEU A 86 -6.03 -1.63 -7.73
CA LEU A 86 -6.51 -2.78 -8.50
C LEU A 86 -5.73 -2.98 -9.80
N ALA A 87 -5.41 -1.89 -10.51
CA ALA A 87 -4.56 -1.91 -11.70
C ALA A 87 -3.15 -2.44 -11.36
N THR A 88 -2.57 -2.00 -10.24
CA THR A 88 -1.29 -2.52 -9.76
C THR A 88 -1.33 -4.02 -9.55
N LEU A 89 -2.38 -4.56 -8.92
CA LEU A 89 -2.52 -6.01 -8.75
C LEU A 89 -2.59 -6.75 -10.09
N TYR A 90 -3.35 -6.22 -11.04
CA TYR A 90 -3.47 -6.80 -12.37
C TYR A 90 -2.12 -6.81 -13.11
N PHE A 91 -1.41 -5.68 -13.16
CA PHE A 91 -0.11 -5.59 -13.82
C PHE A 91 0.97 -6.39 -13.11
N MET A 92 0.96 -6.42 -11.77
CA MET A 92 1.87 -7.24 -10.98
C MET A 92 1.67 -8.74 -11.28
N TYR A 93 0.42 -9.21 -11.39
CA TYR A 93 0.10 -10.58 -11.78
C TYR A 93 0.63 -10.89 -13.20
N LYS A 94 0.38 -10.00 -14.17
CA LYS A 94 0.90 -10.16 -15.53
C LYS A 94 2.43 -10.18 -15.58
N ALA A 95 3.10 -9.33 -14.80
CA ALA A 95 4.55 -9.33 -14.70
C ALA A 95 5.09 -10.64 -14.10
N HIS A 96 4.42 -11.21 -13.09
CA HIS A 96 4.81 -12.51 -12.54
C HIS A 96 4.70 -13.63 -13.56
N LEU A 97 3.63 -13.63 -14.38
CA LEU A 97 3.47 -14.58 -15.47
C LEU A 97 4.56 -14.46 -16.54
N VAL A 98 5.11 -13.26 -16.78
CA VAL A 98 6.16 -13.08 -17.80
C VAL A 98 7.55 -13.41 -17.26
N PHE A 99 7.87 -12.94 -16.05
CA PHE A 99 9.26 -12.93 -15.57
C PHE A 99 9.64 -14.04 -14.61
N SER A 100 8.70 -14.57 -13.81
CA SER A 100 9.05 -15.51 -12.73
C SER A 100 8.34 -16.84 -12.79
N PHE A 101 7.09 -16.89 -13.29
CA PHE A 101 6.17 -18.05 -13.27
C PHE A 101 5.92 -18.70 -11.90
N VAL A 102 6.60 -18.24 -10.85
CA VAL A 102 6.51 -18.73 -9.47
C VAL A 102 5.93 -17.60 -8.63
N PHE A 103 4.84 -17.88 -7.92
CA PHE A 103 4.21 -16.94 -7.00
C PHE A 103 4.71 -17.18 -5.58
N SER A 104 5.40 -16.20 -5.00
CA SER A 104 5.92 -16.31 -3.64
C SER A 104 4.85 -16.07 -2.57
N LYS A 105 5.17 -16.40 -1.31
CA LYS A 105 4.31 -16.05 -0.16
C LYS A 105 4.10 -14.53 -0.04
N LEU A 106 5.10 -13.74 -0.44
CA LEU A 106 5.02 -12.28 -0.43
C LEU A 106 3.98 -11.78 -1.44
N PHE A 107 3.95 -12.36 -2.64
CA PHE A 107 2.92 -12.05 -3.64
C PHE A 107 1.50 -12.21 -3.07
N PHE A 108 1.19 -13.37 -2.50
CA PHE A 108 -0.15 -13.62 -1.95
C PHE A 108 -0.50 -12.71 -0.76
N ALA A 109 0.48 -12.43 0.11
CA ALA A 109 0.29 -11.50 1.22
C ALA A 109 -0.03 -10.08 0.71
N VAL A 110 0.72 -9.60 -0.28
CA VAL A 110 0.52 -8.28 -0.90
C VAL A 110 -0.82 -8.20 -1.60
N VAL A 111 -1.20 -9.19 -2.42
CA VAL A 111 -2.52 -9.24 -3.09
C VAL A 111 -3.64 -9.06 -2.08
N LYS A 112 -3.60 -9.81 -0.98
CA LYS A 112 -4.64 -9.73 0.05
C LYS A 112 -4.68 -8.37 0.73
N LEU A 113 -3.52 -7.82 1.13
CA LEU A 113 -3.45 -6.51 1.78
C LEU A 113 -3.93 -5.39 0.85
N PHE A 114 -3.61 -5.45 -0.45
CA PHE A 114 -4.08 -4.48 -1.44
C PHE A 114 -5.58 -4.58 -1.70
N ILE A 115 -6.16 -5.79 -1.70
CA ILE A 115 -7.61 -5.96 -1.79
C ILE A 115 -8.30 -5.29 -0.60
N ILE A 116 -7.81 -5.55 0.62
CA ILE A 116 -8.33 -4.90 1.84
C ILE A 116 -8.20 -3.38 1.72
N LEU A 117 -7.01 -2.88 1.38
CA LEU A 117 -6.75 -1.45 1.23
C LEU A 117 -7.68 -0.80 0.20
N SER A 118 -7.87 -1.44 -0.95
CA SER A 118 -8.77 -0.96 -2.01
C SER A 118 -10.22 -0.92 -1.55
N ALA A 119 -10.67 -1.93 -0.80
CA ALA A 119 -12.02 -1.94 -0.22
C ALA A 119 -12.23 -0.75 0.73
N PHE A 120 -11.25 -0.44 1.58
CA PHE A 120 -11.35 0.71 2.48
C PHE A 120 -11.34 2.06 1.76
N HIS A 121 -10.52 2.23 0.72
CA HIS A 121 -10.59 3.43 -0.13
C HIS A 121 -11.95 3.57 -0.81
N PHE A 122 -12.50 2.47 -1.33
CA PHE A 122 -13.80 2.47 -1.97
C PHE A 122 -14.94 2.80 -1.00
N VAL A 123 -14.94 2.21 0.19
CA VAL A 123 -15.94 2.49 1.25
C VAL A 123 -15.93 3.97 1.63
N ILE A 124 -14.74 4.55 1.80
CA ILE A 124 -14.62 5.98 2.11
C ILE A 124 -15.07 6.86 0.95
N TRP A 125 -14.79 6.48 -0.29
CA TRP A 125 -15.31 7.19 -1.45
C TRP A 125 -16.84 7.15 -1.48
N VAL A 126 -17.46 5.98 -1.28
CA VAL A 126 -18.93 5.84 -1.21
C VAL A 126 -19.50 6.73 -0.11
N LYS A 127 -18.89 6.73 1.08
CA LYS A 127 -19.33 7.57 2.20
C LYS A 127 -19.35 9.05 1.82
N PHE A 128 -18.25 9.55 1.24
CA PHE A 128 -18.09 10.98 0.98
C PHE A 128 -18.79 11.47 -0.28
N VAL A 129 -18.76 10.69 -1.36
CA VAL A 129 -19.20 11.15 -2.68
C VAL A 129 -20.60 10.63 -3.01
N VAL A 130 -20.91 9.38 -2.67
CA VAL A 130 -22.21 8.77 -3.02
C VAL A 130 -23.27 9.09 -1.98
N LEU A 131 -22.91 9.04 -0.70
CA LEU A 131 -23.84 9.29 0.41
C LEU A 131 -23.79 10.72 0.95
N ASP A 132 -22.79 11.52 0.56
CA ASP A 132 -22.54 12.89 1.03
C ASP A 132 -22.49 13.04 2.57
N LEU A 133 -22.03 12.00 3.27
CA LEU A 133 -21.96 11.95 4.73
C LEU A 133 -20.63 12.53 5.24
N GLN A 134 -20.42 13.83 5.07
CA GLN A 134 -19.14 14.46 5.42
C GLN A 134 -18.85 14.49 6.92
N GLN A 135 -19.80 14.94 7.73
CA GLN A 135 -19.61 15.10 9.18
C GLN A 135 -20.18 13.94 10.00
N GLU A 136 -21.11 13.18 9.42
CA GLU A 136 -21.69 12.02 10.10
C GLU A 136 -20.69 10.86 10.15
N PHE A 137 -20.68 10.12 11.26
CA PHE A 137 -19.81 8.97 11.51
C PHE A 137 -18.29 9.26 11.38
N PRO A 138 -17.74 10.17 12.20
CA PRO A 138 -16.30 10.47 12.20
C PRO A 138 -15.44 9.25 12.55
N GLN A 139 -16.00 8.28 13.28
CA GLN A 139 -15.32 7.03 13.64
C GLN A 139 -14.84 6.27 12.40
N ILE A 140 -15.59 6.32 11.29
CA ILE A 140 -15.21 5.65 10.03
C ILE A 140 -13.91 6.24 9.47
N HIS A 141 -13.69 7.55 9.61
CA HIS A 141 -12.43 8.18 9.18
C HIS A 141 -11.25 7.71 10.00
N TYR A 142 -11.40 7.60 11.32
CA TYR A 142 -10.33 7.11 12.20
C TYR A 142 -9.99 5.65 11.90
N VAL A 143 -11.01 4.81 11.71
CA VAL A 143 -10.81 3.41 11.32
C VAL A 143 -10.10 3.33 9.96
N TYR A 144 -10.53 4.12 8.98
CA TYR A 144 -9.87 4.19 7.68
C TYR A 144 -8.39 4.61 7.79
N SER A 145 -8.09 5.71 8.49
CA SER A 145 -6.72 6.19 8.68
C SER A 145 -5.85 5.16 9.39
N PHE A 146 -6.39 4.49 10.42
CA PHE A 146 -5.70 3.42 11.11
C PHE A 146 -5.39 2.24 10.19
N ILE A 147 -6.36 1.79 9.39
CA ILE A 147 -6.18 0.66 8.47
C ILE A 147 -5.15 0.98 7.38
N VAL A 148 -5.22 2.17 6.77
CA VAL A 148 -4.24 2.60 5.75
C VAL A 148 -2.84 2.61 6.34
N LEU A 149 -2.65 3.23 7.51
CA LEU A 149 -1.35 3.31 8.16
C LEU A 149 -0.83 1.92 8.56
N TYR A 150 -1.70 1.10 9.16
CA TYR A 150 -1.36 -0.27 9.55
C TYR A 150 -0.90 -1.08 8.34
N ILE A 151 -1.67 -1.08 7.23
CA ILE A 151 -1.31 -1.82 6.02
C ILE A 151 0.00 -1.31 5.44
N SER A 152 0.24 0.01 5.41
CA SER A 152 1.51 0.57 4.93
C SER A 152 2.71 0.11 5.77
N LEU A 153 2.57 0.07 7.09
CA LEU A 153 3.62 -0.41 8.00
C LEU A 153 3.84 -1.92 7.83
N VAL A 154 2.77 -2.69 7.75
CA VAL A 154 2.83 -4.15 7.51
C VAL A 154 3.52 -4.43 6.18
N LEU A 155 3.13 -3.76 5.11
CA LEU A 155 3.76 -3.90 3.79
C LEU A 155 5.26 -3.59 3.87
N SER A 156 5.63 -2.45 4.47
CA SER A 156 7.04 -2.10 4.67
C SER A 156 7.81 -3.21 5.38
N PHE A 157 7.26 -3.72 6.48
CA PHE A 157 7.91 -4.73 7.29
C PHE A 157 8.07 -6.07 6.57
N ILE A 158 7.01 -6.60 5.92
CA ILE A 158 7.08 -7.88 5.21
C ILE A 158 7.94 -7.81 3.94
N MET A 159 8.11 -6.63 3.36
CA MET A 159 9.02 -6.42 2.23
C MET A 159 10.49 -6.36 2.66
N LEU A 160 10.78 -5.81 3.85
CA LEU A 160 12.13 -5.82 4.44
C LEU A 160 12.53 -7.23 4.89
N PHE A 161 11.59 -7.98 5.45
CA PHE A 161 11.83 -9.32 5.99
C PHE A 161 10.83 -10.36 5.46
N PRO A 162 10.90 -10.75 4.17
CA PRO A 162 9.95 -11.69 3.55
C PRO A 162 9.87 -13.05 4.24
N ASP A 163 10.96 -13.49 4.89
CA ASP A 163 11.02 -14.76 5.61
C ASP A 163 10.05 -14.83 6.80
N VAL A 164 9.65 -13.67 7.35
CA VAL A 164 8.67 -13.60 8.45
C VAL A 164 7.33 -14.18 8.02
N LEU A 165 6.96 -14.11 6.75
CA LEU A 165 5.74 -14.70 6.19
C LEU A 165 5.71 -16.23 6.31
N ARG A 166 6.86 -16.87 6.56
CA ARG A 166 6.92 -18.30 6.83
C ARG A 166 6.53 -18.63 8.26
N THR A 167 6.56 -17.67 9.19
CA THR A 167 6.35 -17.86 10.64
C THR A 167 4.91 -17.64 11.09
N LYS A 168 4.58 -18.03 12.33
CA LYS A 168 3.27 -17.72 12.95
C LYS A 168 3.02 -16.22 13.05
N PHE A 169 4.07 -15.41 13.21
CA PHE A 169 3.95 -13.95 13.26
C PHE A 169 3.51 -13.35 11.93
N GLY A 170 4.04 -13.84 10.80
CA GLY A 170 3.61 -13.43 9.47
C GLY A 170 2.14 -13.75 9.18
N CYS A 171 1.61 -14.79 9.81
CA CYS A 171 0.20 -15.15 9.74
C CYS A 171 -0.70 -14.08 10.39
N ILE A 172 -0.35 -13.66 11.62
CA ILE A 172 -1.06 -12.61 12.37
C ILE A 172 -0.98 -11.28 11.61
N VAL A 173 0.23 -10.87 11.23
CA VAL A 173 0.52 -9.58 10.61
C VAL A 173 -0.18 -9.42 9.25
N THR A 174 -0.45 -10.52 8.55
CA THR A 174 -1.16 -10.47 7.27
C THR A 174 -2.64 -10.81 7.37
N PHE A 175 -3.21 -11.07 8.55
CA PHE A 175 -4.57 -11.63 8.69
C PHE A 175 -4.76 -12.96 7.91
N SER A 176 -3.77 -13.85 7.98
CA SER A 176 -3.87 -15.19 7.40
C SER A 176 -4.32 -16.20 8.46
N LEU A 177 -4.90 -17.31 8.02
CA LEU A 177 -5.09 -18.48 8.89
C LEU A 177 -3.78 -19.28 8.97
N PRO A 178 -3.46 -19.89 10.13
CA PRO A 178 -2.30 -20.76 10.23
C PRO A 178 -2.52 -21.95 9.29
N ARG A 179 -1.77 -21.99 8.19
CA ARG A 179 -1.80 -23.14 7.29
C ARG A 179 -1.06 -24.28 7.97
N ASP A 180 -1.72 -25.43 8.12
CA ASP A 180 -1.11 -26.64 8.68
C ASP A 180 0.22 -26.90 7.96
N ARG A 181 1.30 -26.94 8.74
CA ARG A 181 2.68 -27.07 8.27
C ARG A 181 3.07 -28.53 7.98
N ASN A 182 2.11 -29.45 8.02
CA ASN A 182 2.31 -30.90 7.95
C ASN A 182 1.55 -31.57 6.78
N ALA A 183 1.16 -30.82 5.74
CA ALA A 183 0.57 -31.37 4.52
C ALA A 183 1.59 -31.35 3.38
#